data_AF-A0A939NZ19-F1
#
_entry.id   AF-A0A939NZ19-F1
#
_cell.length_a   1.000
_cell.length_b   1.000
_cell.length_c   1.000
_cell.angle_alpha   90.00
_cell.angle_beta   90.00
_cell.angle_gamma   90.00
#
_symmetry.space_group_name_H-M   'P 1'
#
loop_
_entity.id
_entity.type
_entity.pdbx_description
1 polymer ?
#
loop_
_entity_poly.entity_id
_entity_poly.type
_entity_poly.pdbx_seq_one_letter_code
_entity_poly.pdbx_strand_id
1 'polypeptide(L)'
;MIPSSLFYDLIDSQIAFKIVQRNFNSPNFIFSVPRAKDGQLRLTILGSQALVGSADAILARLNALLCEHPAPQPQHSFRQATVNGKVISYSLFPEAEKGKQHGLPEELSVECRLMPADHPSPDRETVLVNVIVEARHSLHLMERLGKDNFQEISRLSPHALPREIHQKLAANGYYEQSFVTLYGEEALEEAKTKLKDACDRWVSADGNVQHARH
;
A
#
# COMPACT_ATOMS: atom_id res chain seq x y z
N MET A 1 0.49 -1.34 -2.78
CA MET A 1 -0.55 -0.63 -3.56
C MET A 1 0.10 0.45 -4.38
N ILE A 2 -0.32 0.59 -5.64
CA ILE A 2 0.22 1.60 -6.55
C ILE A 2 -0.69 2.83 -6.48
N PRO A 3 -0.18 4.02 -6.10
CA PRO A 3 -0.96 5.25 -6.16
C PRO A 3 -1.47 5.48 -7.58
N SER A 4 -2.77 5.77 -7.72
CA SER A 4 -3.39 5.95 -9.02
C SER A 4 -2.78 7.12 -9.78
N SER A 5 -2.49 8.23 -9.08
CA SER A 5 -1.78 9.39 -9.65
C SER A 5 -0.46 8.98 -10.30
N LEU A 6 0.41 8.28 -9.57
CA LEU A 6 1.69 7.80 -10.09
C LEU A 6 1.51 6.86 -11.30
N PHE A 7 0.53 5.97 -11.26
CA PHE A 7 0.28 5.03 -12.35
C PHE A 7 -0.19 5.75 -13.63
N TYR A 8 -1.13 6.68 -13.50
CA TYR A 8 -1.66 7.45 -14.63
C TYR A 8 -0.61 8.41 -15.20
N ASP A 9 0.21 9.04 -14.35
CA ASP A 9 1.31 9.88 -14.80
C ASP A 9 2.29 9.12 -15.72
N LEU A 10 2.59 7.84 -15.40
CA LEU A 10 3.44 6.98 -16.23
C LEU A 10 2.79 6.65 -17.58
N ILE A 11 1.49 6.38 -17.58
CA ILE A 11 0.73 6.03 -18.80
C ILE A 11 0.61 7.24 -19.72
N ASP A 12 0.19 8.37 -19.18
CA ASP A 12 -0.02 9.62 -19.92
C ASP A 12 1.29 10.13 -20.50
N SER A 13 2.40 9.93 -19.78
CA SER A 13 3.75 10.22 -20.25
C SER A 13 4.30 9.21 -21.26
N GLN A 14 3.55 8.16 -21.60
CA GLN A 14 3.97 7.07 -22.49
C GLN A 14 5.27 6.39 -22.03
N ILE A 15 5.37 6.15 -20.73
CA ILE A 15 6.54 5.53 -20.09
C ILE A 15 6.21 4.06 -19.80
N ALA A 16 7.01 3.16 -20.38
CA ALA A 16 6.97 1.76 -19.97
C ALA A 16 7.57 1.65 -18.58
N PHE A 17 7.16 0.66 -17.78
CA PHE A 17 7.73 0.48 -16.46
C PHE A 17 7.71 -0.98 -16.01
N LYS A 18 8.55 -1.27 -15.03
CA LYS A 18 8.60 -2.56 -14.34
C LYS A 18 8.33 -2.37 -12.86
N ILE A 19 7.64 -3.34 -12.28
CA ILE A 19 7.48 -3.45 -10.83
C ILE A 19 8.17 -4.73 -10.39
N VAL A 20 9.05 -4.61 -9.41
CA VAL A 20 9.81 -5.73 -8.85
C VAL A 20 9.47 -5.87 -7.37
N GLN A 21 8.86 -6.99 -7.02
CA GLN A 21 8.62 -7.36 -5.64
C GLN A 21 9.65 -8.42 -5.24
N ARG A 22 10.57 -8.03 -4.35
CA ARG A 22 11.63 -8.91 -3.85
C ARG A 22 11.09 -9.72 -2.67
N ASN A 23 11.21 -11.05 -2.76
CA ASN A 23 10.87 -11.95 -1.66
C ASN A 23 12.13 -12.73 -1.28
N PHE A 24 12.53 -12.71 -0.01
CA PHE A 24 13.77 -13.34 0.46
C PHE A 24 13.79 -14.87 0.23
N ASN A 25 12.61 -15.50 0.13
CA ASN A 25 12.47 -16.96 0.08
C ASN A 25 11.88 -17.49 -1.25
N SER A 26 11.77 -16.66 -2.29
CA SER A 26 11.15 -17.04 -3.58
C SER A 26 11.74 -16.21 -4.73
N PRO A 27 11.59 -16.62 -6.01
CA PRO A 27 12.01 -15.77 -7.11
C PRO A 27 11.36 -14.38 -7.02
N ASN A 28 12.10 -13.36 -7.46
CA ASN A 28 11.57 -12.01 -7.58
C ASN A 28 10.34 -12.02 -8.51
N PHE A 29 9.23 -11.43 -8.07
CA PHE A 29 8.10 -11.21 -8.96
C PHE A 29 8.36 -9.95 -9.78
N ILE A 30 8.36 -10.10 -11.11
CA ILE A 30 8.59 -9.00 -12.04
C ILE A 30 7.34 -8.84 -12.89
N PHE A 31 6.74 -7.67 -12.77
CA PHE A 31 5.59 -7.23 -13.56
C PHE A 31 6.07 -6.18 -14.55
N SER A 32 5.86 -6.39 -15.84
CA SER A 32 6.26 -5.46 -16.90
C SER A 32 5.04 -4.88 -17.59
N VAL A 33 4.99 -3.55 -17.68
CA VAL A 33 3.93 -2.80 -18.36
C VAL A 33 4.58 -1.96 -19.45
N PRO A 34 4.63 -2.44 -20.71
CA PRO A 34 4.96 -1.60 -21.85
C PRO A 34 4.03 -0.39 -22.01
N ARG A 35 4.46 0.54 -22.85
CA ARG A 35 3.68 1.72 -23.25
C ARG A 35 2.29 1.32 -23.75
N ALA A 36 1.32 2.18 -23.47
CA ALA A 36 -0.03 2.01 -23.97
C ALA A 36 -0.04 1.98 -25.50
N LYS A 37 -0.87 1.11 -26.05
CA LYS A 37 -1.09 0.99 -27.49
C LYS A 37 -2.57 0.82 -27.75
N ASP A 38 -3.12 1.61 -28.67
CA ASP A 38 -4.53 1.55 -29.06
C ASP A 38 -5.51 1.66 -27.86
N GLY A 39 -5.15 2.50 -26.88
CA GLY A 39 -5.94 2.70 -25.64
C GLY A 39 -5.87 1.54 -24.64
N GLN A 40 -5.00 0.55 -24.87
CA GLN A 40 -4.85 -0.62 -24.02
C GLN A 40 -3.44 -0.70 -23.44
N LEU A 41 -3.36 -1.29 -22.26
CA LEU A 41 -2.12 -1.67 -21.59
C LEU A 41 -1.99 -3.19 -21.62
N ARG A 42 -0.74 -3.64 -21.74
CA ARG A 42 -0.38 -5.06 -21.62
C ARG A 42 0.40 -5.25 -20.34
N LEU A 43 -0.05 -6.12 -19.46
CA LEU A 43 0.67 -6.57 -18.28
C LEU A 43 1.32 -7.93 -18.57
N THR A 44 2.64 -8.02 -18.42
CA THR A 44 3.37 -9.27 -18.53
C THR A 44 3.93 -9.65 -17.17
N ILE A 45 3.66 -10.88 -16.75
CA ILE A 45 4.20 -11.47 -15.52
C ILE A 45 5.18 -12.56 -15.95
N LEU A 46 6.40 -12.55 -15.42
CA LEU A 46 7.40 -13.54 -15.81
C LEU A 46 6.85 -14.97 -15.57
N GLY A 47 6.80 -15.79 -16.63
CA GLY A 47 6.29 -17.16 -16.57
C GLY A 47 4.77 -17.33 -16.65
N SER A 48 4.00 -16.28 -16.91
CA SER A 48 2.54 -16.36 -17.13
C SER A 48 2.11 -15.71 -18.44
N GLN A 49 0.86 -15.98 -18.85
CA GLN A 49 0.24 -15.34 -20.02
C GLN A 49 0.10 -13.83 -19.77
N ALA A 50 0.38 -13.03 -20.80
CA ALA A 50 0.18 -11.59 -20.74
C ALA A 50 -1.32 -11.25 -20.72
N LEU A 51 -1.69 -10.28 -19.89
CA LEU A 51 -3.04 -9.74 -19.78
C LEU A 51 -3.10 -8.40 -20.52
N VAL A 52 -4.15 -8.16 -21.29
CA VAL A 52 -4.36 -6.91 -22.02
C VAL A 52 -5.70 -6.33 -21.60
N GLY A 53 -5.73 -5.03 -21.31
CA GLY A 53 -6.94 -4.37 -20.84
C GLY A 53 -6.79 -2.85 -20.72
N SER A 54 -7.82 -2.22 -20.16
CA SER A 54 -7.78 -0.80 -19.80
C SER A 54 -6.78 -0.53 -18.68
N ALA A 55 -6.44 0.75 -18.48
CA ALA A 55 -5.59 1.20 -17.39
C ALA A 55 -6.12 0.75 -16.02
N ASP A 56 -7.42 0.96 -15.74
CA ASP A 56 -8.04 0.53 -14.49
C ASP A 56 -7.95 -0.97 -14.25
N ALA A 57 -8.22 -1.79 -15.27
CA ALA A 57 -8.16 -3.25 -15.14
C ALA A 57 -6.74 -3.74 -14.85
N ILE A 58 -5.74 -3.12 -15.47
CA ILE A 58 -4.33 -3.44 -15.28
C ILE A 58 -3.86 -2.98 -13.89
N LEU A 59 -4.28 -1.80 -13.45
CA LEU A 59 -3.99 -1.29 -12.11
C LEU A 59 -4.58 -2.19 -11.02
N ALA A 60 -5.87 -2.52 -11.12
CA ALA A 60 -6.53 -3.44 -10.19
C ALA A 60 -5.83 -4.80 -10.15
N ARG A 61 -5.47 -5.35 -11.32
CA ARG A 61 -4.75 -6.62 -11.39
C ARG A 61 -3.35 -6.55 -10.79
N LEU A 62 -2.58 -5.49 -11.05
CA LEU A 62 -1.27 -5.28 -10.43
C LEU A 62 -1.37 -5.21 -8.91
N ASN A 63 -2.35 -4.47 -8.42
CA ASN A 63 -2.61 -4.31 -7.00
C ASN A 63 -2.98 -5.62 -6.32
N ALA A 64 -3.83 -6.44 -6.96
CA ALA A 64 -4.15 -7.79 -6.51
C ALA A 64 -2.90 -8.69 -6.43
N LEU A 65 -2.09 -8.72 -7.50
CA LEU A 65 -0.87 -9.54 -7.56
C LEU A 65 0.15 -9.15 -6.49
N LEU A 66 0.32 -7.85 -6.23
CA LEU A 66 1.19 -7.35 -5.15
C LEU A 66 0.69 -7.78 -3.76
N CYS A 67 -0.63 -7.90 -3.59
CA CYS A 67 -1.26 -8.38 -2.37
C CYS A 67 -1.19 -9.90 -2.20
N GLU A 68 -1.16 -10.69 -3.28
CA GLU A 68 -1.02 -12.14 -3.23
C GLU A 68 0.37 -12.59 -2.74
N HIS A 69 1.41 -11.78 -2.96
CA HIS A 69 2.81 -12.13 -2.67
C HIS A 69 3.50 -11.17 -1.69
N PRO A 70 2.96 -10.94 -0.46
CA PRO A 70 3.59 -10.03 0.48
C PRO A 70 5.03 -10.43 0.80
N ALA A 71 5.93 -9.45 0.86
CA ALA A 71 7.27 -9.67 1.36
C ALA A 71 7.17 -9.93 2.88
N PRO A 72 7.80 -10.99 3.43
CA PRO A 72 7.86 -11.18 4.87
C PRO A 72 8.65 -10.02 5.51
N GLN A 73 8.13 -9.48 6.62
CA GLN A 73 8.87 -8.51 7.44
C GLN A 73 10.16 -9.14 7.97
N PRO A 74 11.32 -8.46 7.91
CA PRO A 74 12.48 -8.89 8.66
C PRO A 74 12.18 -8.76 10.17
N GLN A 75 12.16 -9.91 10.86
CA GLN A 75 11.87 -10.05 12.30
C GLN A 75 12.85 -9.29 13.23
N HIS A 76 13.89 -8.65 12.68
CA HIS A 76 14.95 -7.99 13.45
C HIS A 76 14.86 -6.46 13.52
N SER A 77 13.78 -5.84 13.04
CA SER A 77 13.52 -4.44 13.35
C SER A 77 12.76 -4.34 14.66
N PHE A 78 13.46 -3.91 15.72
CA PHE A 78 12.90 -3.51 17.02
C PHE A 78 11.94 -2.31 16.82
N ARG A 79 10.73 -2.57 16.33
CA ARG A 79 9.57 -1.67 16.41
C ARG A 79 8.29 -2.49 16.52
N GLN A 80 7.89 -2.66 17.78
CA GLN A 80 6.53 -2.80 18.31
C GLN A 80 5.46 -3.35 17.35
N ALA A 81 5.01 -4.56 17.68
CA ALA A 81 3.67 -5.12 17.48
C ALA A 81 2.78 -4.44 16.43
N THR A 82 2.94 -4.81 15.16
CA THR A 82 1.81 -4.76 14.22
C THR A 82 0.79 -5.78 14.71
N VAL A 83 -0.23 -5.32 15.44
CA VAL A 83 -1.30 -6.22 15.91
C VAL A 83 -2.05 -6.81 14.72
N ASN A 84 -2.10 -6.18 13.53
CA ASN A 84 -2.74 -6.75 12.31
C ASN A 84 -2.38 -6.07 10.96
N GLY A 85 -1.34 -5.23 10.87
CA GLY A 85 -1.03 -4.49 9.64
C GLY A 85 -0.20 -5.29 8.63
N LYS A 86 -0.65 -5.39 7.37
CA LYS A 86 0.10 -6.05 6.28
C LYS A 86 1.00 -5.04 5.55
N VAL A 87 2.30 -5.36 5.46
CA VAL A 87 3.26 -4.55 4.70
C VAL A 87 3.55 -5.21 3.37
N ILE A 88 3.56 -4.42 2.30
CA ILE A 88 3.88 -4.83 0.94
C ILE A 88 4.93 -3.87 0.41
N SER A 89 6.10 -4.39 0.05
CA SER A 89 7.20 -3.58 -0.49
C SER A 89 7.56 -4.02 -1.89
N TYR A 90 7.76 -3.04 -2.79
CA TYR A 90 8.18 -3.27 -4.17
C TYR A 90 8.94 -2.05 -4.70
N SER A 91 9.69 -2.24 -5.78
CA SER A 91 10.35 -1.16 -6.51
C SER A 91 9.69 -0.96 -7.87
N LEU A 92 9.49 0.29 -8.28
CA LEU A 92 9.00 0.67 -9.60
C LEU A 92 10.15 1.30 -10.40
N PHE A 93 10.38 0.78 -11.61
CA PHE A 93 11.44 1.19 -12.52
C PHE A 93 10.81 1.74 -13.80
N PRO A 94 10.76 3.07 -13.97
CA PRO A 94 10.37 3.69 -15.23
C PRO A 94 11.43 3.42 -16.31
N GLU A 95 10.99 3.06 -17.51
CA GLU A 95 11.86 2.85 -18.66
C GLU A 95 11.81 4.07 -19.57
N ALA A 96 12.83 4.91 -19.45
CA ALA A 96 13.01 6.05 -20.35
C ALA A 96 13.14 5.58 -21.82
N GLU A 97 12.55 6.33 -22.75
CA GLU A 97 12.88 6.15 -24.17
C GLU A 97 14.34 6.55 -24.39
N LYS A 98 15.08 5.78 -25.20
CA LYS A 98 16.49 6.11 -25.50
C LYS A 98 16.59 7.54 -26.03
N GLY A 99 17.32 8.39 -25.32
CA GLY A 99 17.53 9.80 -25.68
C GLY A 99 16.50 10.80 -25.14
N LYS A 100 15.49 10.37 -24.36
CA LYS A 100 14.57 11.27 -23.66
C LYS A 100 14.71 11.13 -22.14
N GLN A 101 15.20 12.16 -21.47
CA GLN A 101 15.10 12.26 -20.02
C GLN A 101 13.72 12.81 -19.67
N HIS A 102 12.85 11.96 -19.11
CA HIS A 102 11.52 12.36 -18.65
C HIS A 102 11.53 13.01 -17.26
N GLY A 103 12.72 13.29 -16.69
CA GLY A 103 12.86 13.80 -15.33
C GLY A 103 12.40 12.83 -14.23
N LEU A 104 12.11 11.58 -14.58
CA LEU A 104 11.75 10.53 -13.62
C LEU A 104 13.00 9.91 -12.98
N PRO A 105 12.93 9.53 -11.71
CA PRO A 105 13.99 8.79 -11.03
C PRO A 105 14.15 7.40 -11.66
N GLU A 106 15.36 6.84 -11.55
CA GLU A 106 15.66 5.48 -12.05
C GLU A 106 14.89 4.39 -11.29
N GLU A 107 14.65 4.61 -9.99
CA GLU A 107 13.92 3.70 -9.12
C GLU A 107 13.04 4.49 -8.14
N LEU A 108 11.80 4.04 -7.98
CA LEU A 108 10.92 4.45 -6.90
C LEU A 108 10.72 3.26 -5.95
N SER A 109 11.18 3.39 -4.72
CA SER A 109 10.91 2.39 -3.69
C SER A 109 9.54 2.65 -3.08
N VAL A 110 8.67 1.64 -3.09
CA VAL A 110 7.31 1.76 -2.57
C VAL A 110 7.11 0.81 -1.40
N GLU A 111 6.69 1.37 -0.27
CA GLU A 111 6.24 0.63 0.90
C GLU A 111 4.77 0.92 1.13
N CYS A 112 3.96 -0.11 1.08
CA CYS A 112 2.52 -0.03 1.27
C CYS A 112 2.15 -0.70 2.59
N ARG A 113 1.42 0.01 3.43
CA ARG A 113 0.91 -0.46 4.72
C ARG A 113 -0.60 -0.51 4.67
N LEU A 114 -1.14 -1.71 4.81
CA LEU A 114 -2.58 -1.93 4.91
C LEU A 114 -2.92 -1.93 6.39
N MET A 115 -3.75 -0.96 6.79
CA MET A 115 -4.23 -0.81 8.16
C MET A 115 -5.70 -1.24 8.22
N PRO A 116 -6.11 -1.97 9.27
CA PRO A 116 -7.52 -2.27 9.48
C PRO A 116 -8.33 -0.97 9.62
N ALA A 117 -9.53 -0.94 9.07
CA ALA A 117 -10.44 0.20 9.24
C ALA A 117 -11.00 0.26 10.66
N ASP A 118 -11.34 1.47 11.14
CA ASP A 118 -11.96 1.65 12.47
C ASP A 118 -13.37 1.04 12.54
N HIS A 119 -13.99 0.78 11.39
CA HIS A 119 -15.31 0.20 11.24
C HIS A 119 -15.23 -1.05 10.36
N PRO A 120 -15.85 -2.18 10.76
CA PRO A 120 -15.79 -3.41 9.99
C PRO A 120 -16.64 -3.26 8.73
N SER A 121 -16.00 -2.99 7.62
CA SER A 121 -16.48 -3.46 6.33
C SER A 121 -15.43 -4.42 5.80
N PRO A 122 -15.79 -5.67 5.45
CA PRO A 122 -14.85 -6.59 4.82
C PRO A 122 -14.27 -6.01 3.51
N ASP A 123 -14.97 -5.01 2.96
CA ASP A 123 -14.66 -4.39 1.70
C ASP A 123 -13.90 -3.06 1.83
N ARG A 124 -13.67 -2.53 3.05
CA ARG A 124 -12.97 -1.24 3.23
C ARG A 124 -11.82 -1.34 4.20
N GLU A 125 -10.61 -1.17 3.66
CA GLU A 125 -9.38 -1.04 4.45
C GLU A 125 -8.68 0.26 4.09
N THR A 126 -8.19 0.98 5.10
CA THR A 126 -7.35 2.15 4.86
C THR A 126 -5.93 1.69 4.54
N VAL A 127 -5.45 2.10 3.37
CA VAL A 127 -4.11 1.76 2.90
C VAL A 127 -3.29 3.03 2.84
N LEU A 128 -2.18 3.05 3.58
CA LEU A 128 -1.20 4.10 3.44
C LEU A 128 -0.07 3.61 2.54
N VAL A 129 0.17 4.33 1.45
CA VAL A 129 1.30 4.07 0.55
C VAL A 129 2.36 5.13 0.75
N ASN A 130 3.55 4.72 1.16
CA ASN A 130 4.73 5.55 1.23
C ASN A 130 5.58 5.28 -0.01
N VAL A 131 5.73 6.30 -0.86
CA VAL A 131 6.60 6.26 -2.03
C VAL A 131 7.86 7.06 -1.71
N ILE A 132 9.02 6.44 -1.94
CA ILE A 132 10.33 7.02 -1.69
C ILE A 132 11.04 7.22 -3.02
N VAL A 133 11.43 8.45 -3.29
CA VAL A 133 12.18 8.86 -4.48
C VAL A 133 13.38 9.67 -4.03
N GLU A 134 14.60 9.17 -4.24
CA GLU A 134 15.84 9.90 -3.86
C GLU A 134 15.79 10.43 -2.41
N ALA A 135 15.35 9.59 -1.47
CA ALA A 135 15.11 9.92 -0.05
C ALA A 135 13.96 10.92 0.24
N ARG A 136 13.19 11.35 -0.76
CA ARG A 136 11.96 12.13 -0.58
C ARG A 136 10.77 11.20 -0.44
N HIS A 137 9.96 11.44 0.59
CA HIS A 137 8.78 10.64 0.89
C HIS A 137 7.51 11.34 0.40
N SER A 138 6.62 10.60 -0.26
CA SER A 138 5.22 10.98 -0.44
C SER A 138 4.31 9.93 0.17
N LEU A 139 3.33 10.40 0.95
CA LEU A 139 2.31 9.55 1.53
C LEU A 139 1.03 9.67 0.72
N HIS A 140 0.41 8.55 0.40
CA HIS A 140 -0.85 8.48 -0.31
C HIS A 140 -1.83 7.68 0.56
N LEU A 141 -2.94 8.31 0.89
CA LEU A 141 -4.06 7.65 1.56
C LEU A 141 -4.94 7.03 0.48
N MET A 142 -5.11 5.72 0.57
CA MET A 142 -5.95 4.94 -0.31
C MET A 142 -6.96 4.15 0.50
N GLU A 143 -8.05 3.75 -0.13
CA GLU A 143 -9.04 2.83 0.43
C GLU A 143 -9.15 1.62 -0.48
N ARG A 144 -9.04 0.42 0.10
CA ARG A 144 -9.39 -0.81 -0.61
C ARG A 144 -10.91 -0.86 -0.71
N LEU A 145 -11.43 -1.19 -1.90
CA LEU A 145 -12.85 -1.40 -2.17
C LEU A 145 -13.04 -2.85 -2.67
N GLY A 146 -13.50 -3.73 -1.79
CA GLY A 146 -13.56 -5.18 -2.04
C GLY A 146 -12.18 -5.83 -1.98
N LYS A 147 -11.90 -6.80 -2.86
CA LYS A 147 -10.66 -7.59 -2.82
C LYS A 147 -9.47 -6.92 -3.51
N ASP A 148 -9.70 -6.37 -4.70
CA ASP A 148 -8.62 -6.03 -5.65
C ASP A 148 -8.62 -4.56 -6.09
N ASN A 149 -9.67 -3.79 -5.76
CA ASN A 149 -9.74 -2.38 -6.14
C ASN A 149 -9.23 -1.51 -5.02
N PHE A 150 -8.46 -0.49 -5.38
CA PHE A 150 -7.94 0.49 -4.46
C PHE A 150 -8.12 1.87 -5.06
N GLN A 151 -8.72 2.76 -4.29
CA GLN A 151 -8.99 4.12 -4.68
C GLN A 151 -8.09 5.06 -3.89
N GLU A 152 -7.38 5.95 -4.57
CA GLU A 152 -6.65 7.03 -3.92
C GLU A 152 -7.64 8.10 -3.44
N ILE A 153 -7.56 8.42 -2.15
CA ILE A 153 -8.41 9.44 -1.51
C ILE A 153 -7.68 10.77 -1.45
N SER A 154 -6.42 10.75 -1.01
CA SER A 154 -5.64 11.98 -0.85
C SER A 154 -4.14 11.71 -0.82
N ARG A 155 -3.36 12.73 -1.15
CA ARG A 155 -1.93 12.78 -0.90
C ARG A 155 -1.68 13.54 0.40
N LEU A 156 -0.86 12.97 1.27
CA LEU A 156 -0.54 13.49 2.59
C LEU A 156 0.92 13.95 2.66
N SER A 157 1.15 14.99 3.46
CA SER A 157 2.50 15.40 3.84
C SER A 157 2.89 14.70 5.14
N PRO A 158 4.07 14.05 5.22
CA PRO A 158 4.61 13.53 6.48
C PRO A 158 4.73 14.59 7.59
N HIS A 159 4.80 15.87 7.21
CA HIS A 159 4.95 17.01 8.12
C HIS A 159 3.62 17.70 8.47
N ALA A 160 2.53 17.36 7.79
CA ALA A 160 1.21 17.96 8.01
C ALA A 160 0.13 16.88 7.89
N LEU A 161 0.22 15.88 8.76
CA LEU A 161 -0.76 14.80 8.83
C LEU A 161 -2.05 15.30 9.50
N PRO A 162 -3.23 15.06 8.92
CA PRO A 162 -4.50 15.24 9.62
C PRO A 162 -4.48 14.44 10.93
N ARG A 163 -4.99 15.01 12.02
CA ARG A 163 -4.91 14.42 13.37
C ARG A 163 -5.37 12.97 13.40
N GLU A 164 -6.49 12.65 12.77
CA GLU A 164 -7.05 11.29 12.73
C GLU A 164 -6.09 10.29 12.07
N ILE A 165 -5.46 10.68 10.95
CA ILE A 165 -4.50 9.83 10.25
C ILE A 165 -3.19 9.71 11.05
N HIS A 166 -2.73 10.82 11.64
CA HIS A 166 -1.54 10.82 12.48
C HIS A 166 -1.73 9.93 13.71
N GLN A 167 -2.90 9.99 14.34
CA GLN A 167 -3.29 9.15 15.46
C GLN A 167 -3.28 7.66 15.08
N LYS A 168 -3.89 7.29 13.95
CA LYS A 168 -3.87 5.90 13.44
C LYS A 168 -2.46 5.40 13.19
N LEU A 169 -1.62 6.23 12.59
CA LEU A 169 -0.22 5.89 12.31
C LEU A 169 0.56 5.70 13.61
N ALA A 170 0.39 6.60 14.57
CA ALA A 170 1.07 6.55 15.85
C ALA A 170 0.63 5.34 16.69
N ALA A 171 -0.67 5.02 16.72
CA ALA A 171 -1.17 3.81 17.37
C ALA A 171 -0.56 2.53 16.79
N ASN A 172 -0.16 2.55 15.51
CA ASN A 172 0.51 1.44 14.82
C ASN A 172 2.05 1.53 14.86
N GLY A 173 2.64 2.40 15.70
CA GLY A 173 4.10 2.50 15.89
C GLY A 173 4.83 3.44 14.92
N TYR A 174 4.10 4.28 14.18
CA TYR A 174 4.67 5.17 13.15
C TYR A 174 4.40 6.64 13.43
N TYR A 175 5.40 7.49 13.20
CA TYR A 175 5.30 8.92 13.53
C TYR A 175 4.90 9.17 15.00
N GLU A 176 5.19 8.22 15.90
CA GLU A 176 4.87 8.32 17.34
C GLU A 176 5.52 9.55 17.95
N GLN A 177 6.81 9.76 17.70
CA GLN A 177 7.52 10.91 18.28
C GLN A 177 6.91 12.24 17.83
N SER A 178 6.55 12.38 16.55
CA SER A 178 5.90 13.61 16.08
C SER A 178 4.47 13.73 16.60
N PHE A 179 3.76 12.62 16.83
CA PHE A 179 2.42 12.62 17.43
C PHE A 179 2.48 13.07 18.89
N VAL A 180 3.36 12.45 19.69
CA VAL A 180 3.60 12.81 21.10
C VAL A 180 4.02 14.27 21.23
N THR A 181 4.87 14.76 20.33
CA THR A 181 5.29 16.18 20.33
C THR A 181 4.10 17.13 20.16
N LEU A 182 3.09 16.76 19.37
CA LEU A 182 1.94 17.64 19.06
C LEU A 182 0.76 17.44 20.03
N TYR A 183 0.54 16.22 20.52
CA TYR A 183 -0.69 15.83 21.22
C TYR A 183 -0.44 15.21 22.61
N GLY A 184 0.81 14.95 22.98
CA GLY A 184 1.20 14.35 24.26
C GLY A 184 1.19 12.83 24.29
N GLU A 185 1.80 12.26 25.34
CA GLU A 185 1.86 10.80 25.57
C GLU A 185 0.48 10.22 25.90
N GLU A 186 -0.36 10.94 26.66
CA GLU A 186 -1.71 10.50 27.01
C GLU A 186 -2.57 10.26 25.75
N ALA A 187 -2.46 11.12 24.74
CA ALA A 187 -3.17 10.95 23.48
C ALA A 187 -2.68 9.72 22.69
N LEU A 188 -1.37 9.38 22.80
CA LEU A 188 -0.82 8.18 22.17
C LEU A 188 -1.36 6.92 22.84
N GLU A 189 -1.41 6.90 24.17
CA GLU A 189 -1.98 5.78 24.93
C GLU A 189 -3.46 5.60 24.63
N GLU A 190 -4.25 6.69 24.61
CA GLU A 190 -5.66 6.64 24.20
C GLU A 190 -5.83 6.06 22.79
N ALA A 191 -4.95 6.44 21.85
CA ALA A 191 -4.97 5.92 20.49
C ALA A 191 -4.64 4.42 20.42
N LYS A 192 -3.64 3.97 21.19
CA LYS A 192 -3.28 2.55 21.31
C LYS A 192 -4.41 1.74 21.95
N THR A 193 -5.06 2.27 22.99
CA THR A 193 -6.24 1.64 23.60
C THR A 193 -7.39 1.56 22.61
N LYS A 194 -7.72 2.63 21.87
CA LYS A 194 -8.78 2.60 20.84
C LYS A 194 -8.52 1.54 19.77
N LEU A 195 -7.28 1.41 19.30
CA LEU A 195 -6.90 0.38 18.34
C LEU A 195 -7.05 -1.02 18.94
N LYS A 196 -6.61 -1.21 20.19
CA LYS A 196 -6.74 -2.47 20.91
C LYS A 196 -8.21 -2.84 21.14
N ASP A 197 -9.04 -1.92 21.61
CA ASP A 197 -10.47 -2.15 21.83
C ASP A 197 -11.22 -2.44 20.52
N ALA A 198 -10.77 -1.84 19.42
CA ALA A 198 -11.25 -2.20 18.09
C ALA A 198 -10.89 -3.67 17.80
N CYS A 199 -9.62 -4.06 17.93
CA CYS A 199 -9.14 -5.44 17.81
C CYS A 199 -9.87 -6.45 18.71
N ASP A 200 -10.03 -6.16 20.00
CA ASP A 200 -10.61 -7.07 20.98
C ASP A 200 -12.12 -7.29 20.76
N ARG A 201 -12.85 -6.23 20.35
CA ARG A 201 -14.24 -6.37 19.88
C ARG A 201 -14.35 -7.25 18.64
N TRP A 202 -13.33 -7.31 17.80
CA TRP A 202 -13.30 -8.14 16.60
C TRP A 202 -13.06 -9.62 16.92
N VAL A 203 -12.07 -9.94 17.76
CA VAL A 203 -11.80 -11.33 18.19
C VAL A 203 -13.02 -11.95 18.89
N SER A 204 -13.78 -11.14 19.62
CA SER A 204 -15.01 -11.58 20.31
C SER A 204 -16.19 -11.83 19.35
N ALA A 205 -16.22 -11.18 18.19
CA ALA A 205 -17.29 -11.33 17.20
C ALA A 205 -17.11 -12.59 16.33
N ASP A 206 -15.88 -12.94 15.96
CA ASP A 206 -15.59 -14.18 15.23
C ASP A 206 -15.69 -15.45 16.12
N GLY A 207 -15.66 -15.29 17.45
CA GLY A 207 -15.81 -16.39 18.40
C GLY A 207 -17.24 -16.90 18.61
N ASN A 208 -18.26 -16.30 17.98
CA ASN A 208 -19.67 -16.53 18.34
C ASN A 208 -20.54 -17.09 17.19
N VAL A 209 -19.97 -17.90 16.29
CA VAL A 209 -20.74 -18.62 15.24
C VAL A 209 -20.94 -20.11 15.56
N GLN A 210 -20.56 -20.57 16.77
CA GLN A 210 -20.89 -21.92 17.24
C GLN A 210 -21.76 -21.86 18.48
N HIS A 211 -23.07 -21.63 18.30
CA HIS A 211 -24.14 -22.33 19.02
C HIS A 211 -25.52 -21.80 18.57
N ALA A 212 -26.00 -22.31 17.45
CA ALA A 212 -27.44 -22.50 17.25
C ALA A 212 -27.66 -23.94 16.78
N ARG A 213 -27.74 -24.85 17.75
CA ARG A 213 -28.44 -26.12 17.58
C ARG A 213 -29.93 -25.80 17.63
N HIS A 214 -30.66 -26.07 16.55
CA HIS A 214 -31.81 -26.98 16.50
C HIS A 214 -32.41 -27.02 15.09
#